data_AF-A0A529X1M4-F1
#
_entry.id   AF-A0A529X1M4-F1
#
_cell.length_a   1.000
_cell.length_b   1.000
_cell.length_c   1.000
_cell.angle_alpha   90.00
_cell.angle_beta   90.00
_cell.angle_gamma   90.00
#
_symmetry.space_group_name_H-M   'P 1'
#
loop_
_entity.id
_entity.type
_entity.pdbx_description
1 polymer ?
#
loop_
_entity_poly.entity_id
_entity_poly.type
_entity_poly.pdbx_seq_one_letter_code
_entity_poly.pdbx_strand_id
1 'polypeptide(L)'
;TVRSAVLAERGFTGAPAITVEAPEVATHWQDLGVFWQSLHQYVKPYPICRWAHAAIDAVRGLCLAHNLGASDIAHVQVNSFHYAATLFDGMPDTTSKAQYSLRFAVATFIIHRRIGLEHISGAGLADAAVADMLTRITVTETERHSARFPAGRWADVVITTNDGRVLMSGDVHARGGPEAPMTWHDVKAKYMEFAAPVLGSGRAAAIRDAVLSLDDRDSRFSDLSALLYDPPTVSS
;
A
#
# COMPACT_ATOMS: atom_id res chain seq x y z
N THR A 1 1.35 9.36 24.11
CA THR A 1 2.57 8.62 24.48
C THR A 1 3.62 9.50 25.15
N VAL A 2 4.12 10.58 24.50
CA VAL A 2 5.13 11.48 25.12
C VAL A 2 4.66 12.09 26.45
N ARG A 3 3.43 12.63 26.50
CA ARG A 3 2.88 13.22 27.74
C ARG A 3 2.72 12.20 28.86
N SER A 4 2.31 10.97 28.54
CA SER A 4 2.16 9.90 29.53
C SER A 4 3.50 9.50 30.14
N ALA A 5 4.55 9.40 29.33
CA ALA A 5 5.92 9.14 29.80
C ALA A 5 6.45 10.28 30.68
N VAL A 6 6.27 11.54 30.26
CA VAL A 6 6.66 12.73 31.05
C VAL A 6 5.89 12.81 32.37
N LEU A 7 4.61 12.45 32.37
CA LEU A 7 3.82 12.41 33.61
C LEU A 7 4.33 11.32 34.56
N ALA A 8 4.64 10.13 34.04
CA ALA A 8 5.22 9.04 34.84
C ALA A 8 6.60 9.43 35.40
N GLU A 9 7.46 10.09 34.61
CA GLU A 9 8.74 10.65 35.06
C GLU A 9 8.56 11.67 36.20
N ARG A 10 7.46 12.44 36.16
CA ARG A 10 7.05 13.38 37.23
C ARG A 10 6.32 12.70 38.40
N GLY A 11 6.28 11.37 38.44
CA GLY A 11 5.70 10.60 39.54
C GLY A 11 4.18 10.40 39.47
N PHE A 12 3.54 10.76 38.37
CA PHE A 12 2.12 10.47 38.17
C PHE A 12 1.91 8.98 37.94
N THR A 13 1.04 8.35 38.74
CA THR A 13 0.69 6.93 38.61
C THR A 13 -0.65 6.74 37.91
N GLY A 14 -0.77 5.68 37.11
CA GLY A 14 -2.02 5.27 36.46
C GLY A 14 -2.76 4.19 37.25
N ALA A 15 -3.87 3.71 36.69
CA ALA A 15 -4.51 2.47 37.15
C ALA A 15 -3.54 1.27 37.00
N PRO A 16 -3.76 0.16 37.72
CA PRO A 16 -2.99 -1.07 37.54
C PRO A 16 -2.88 -1.44 36.06
N ALA A 17 -1.68 -1.83 35.62
CA ALA A 17 -1.36 -2.06 34.22
C ALA A 17 -1.90 -3.40 33.71
N ILE A 18 -3.18 -3.70 33.94
CA ILE A 18 -3.81 -4.98 33.61
C ILE A 18 -3.68 -5.36 32.12
N THR A 19 -3.61 -4.36 31.23
CA THR A 19 -3.37 -4.54 29.79
C THR A 19 -1.93 -4.96 29.44
N VAL A 20 -1.04 -5.03 30.42
CA VAL A 20 0.35 -5.49 30.30
C VAL A 20 0.63 -6.65 31.26
N GLU A 21 0.20 -6.55 32.52
CA GLU A 21 0.57 -7.46 33.59
C GLU A 21 -0.39 -8.65 33.78
N ALA A 22 -1.59 -8.62 33.20
CA ALA A 22 -2.53 -9.74 33.33
C ALA A 22 -1.99 -11.00 32.61
N PRO A 23 -2.17 -12.20 33.17
CA PRO A 23 -1.72 -13.45 32.53
C PRO A 23 -2.27 -13.61 31.10
N GLU A 24 -3.52 -13.25 30.88
CA GLU A 24 -4.20 -13.33 29.58
C GLU A 24 -3.54 -12.48 28.46
N VAL A 25 -2.87 -11.38 28.80
CA VAL A 25 -2.20 -10.52 27.80
C VAL A 25 -0.74 -10.89 27.58
N ALA A 26 -0.16 -11.77 28.40
CA ALA A 26 1.24 -12.18 28.29
C ALA A 26 1.58 -12.75 26.90
N THR A 27 0.62 -13.41 26.26
CA THR A 27 0.78 -13.96 24.89
C THR A 27 1.16 -12.91 23.84
N HIS A 28 0.92 -11.62 24.08
CA HIS A 28 1.24 -10.53 23.16
C HIS A 28 2.69 -10.01 23.27
N TRP A 29 3.40 -10.33 24.35
CA TRP A 29 4.74 -9.78 24.62
C TRP A 29 5.73 -10.78 25.26
N GLN A 30 5.30 -11.99 25.59
CA GLN A 30 6.18 -13.02 26.16
C GLN A 30 7.32 -13.44 25.21
N ASP A 31 7.23 -13.09 23.92
CA ASP A 31 8.24 -13.33 22.89
C ASP A 31 9.13 -12.12 22.60
N LEU A 32 9.07 -11.06 23.43
CA LEU A 32 9.94 -9.90 23.30
C LEU A 32 11.42 -10.30 23.29
N GLY A 33 12.17 -9.75 22.34
CA GLY A 33 13.58 -10.11 22.09
C GLY A 33 13.77 -11.35 21.21
N VAL A 34 12.70 -12.11 20.93
CA VAL A 34 12.72 -13.28 20.05
C VAL A 34 12.00 -13.00 18.74
N PHE A 35 10.75 -12.51 18.80
CA PHE A 35 9.94 -12.27 17.62
C PHE A 35 9.78 -10.77 17.34
N TRP A 36 10.31 -10.31 16.20
CA TRP A 36 10.24 -8.91 15.79
C TRP A 36 9.08 -8.71 14.81
N GLN A 37 7.94 -8.23 15.33
CA GLN A 37 6.73 -7.95 14.56
C GLN A 37 6.97 -6.99 13.37
N SER A 38 7.95 -6.09 13.48
CA SER A 38 8.34 -5.14 12.42
C SER A 38 8.79 -5.84 11.13
N LEU A 39 9.46 -6.99 11.25
CA LEU A 39 9.93 -7.78 10.11
C LEU A 39 8.80 -8.55 9.41
N HIS A 40 7.63 -8.61 10.04
CA HIS A 40 6.43 -9.29 9.55
C HIS A 40 5.37 -8.31 9.03
N GLN A 41 5.75 -7.04 8.86
CA GLN A 41 4.91 -6.02 8.25
C GLN A 41 5.09 -6.01 6.73
N TYR A 42 4.29 -5.18 6.06
CA TYR A 42 4.36 -5.03 4.62
C TYR A 42 4.64 -3.58 4.21
N VAL A 43 5.38 -3.43 3.11
CA VAL A 43 5.47 -2.16 2.38
C VAL A 43 4.43 -2.16 1.27
N LYS A 44 3.54 -1.17 1.26
CA LYS A 44 2.51 -1.01 0.22
C LYS A 44 3.16 -0.59 -1.11
N PRO A 45 3.03 -1.35 -2.23
CA PRO A 45 3.53 -0.89 -3.52
C PRO A 45 2.75 0.32 -4.06
N TYR A 46 1.47 0.42 -3.70
CA TYR A 46 0.54 1.42 -4.20
C TYR A 46 -0.03 2.29 -3.06
N PRO A 47 -0.30 3.59 -3.27
CA PRO A 47 -0.83 4.51 -2.26
C PRO A 47 -2.34 4.37 -2.01
N ILE A 48 -2.84 3.14 -2.00
CA ILE A 48 -4.26 2.78 -1.87
C ILE A 48 -4.45 1.67 -0.82
N CYS A 49 -5.69 1.39 -0.43
CA CYS A 49 -6.04 0.38 0.57
C CYS A 49 -5.44 -0.98 0.23
N ARG A 50 -4.83 -1.64 1.22
CA ARG A 50 -4.14 -2.94 1.05
C ARG A 50 -5.05 -4.00 0.41
N TRP A 51 -6.36 -3.91 0.63
CA TRP A 51 -7.34 -4.88 0.14
C TRP A 51 -7.44 -4.95 -1.38
N ALA A 52 -7.07 -3.89 -2.11
CA ALA A 52 -7.07 -3.87 -3.57
C ALA A 52 -5.75 -4.37 -4.19
N HIS A 53 -4.69 -4.56 -3.40
CA HIS A 53 -3.35 -4.82 -3.94
C HIS A 53 -3.24 -6.16 -4.66
N ALA A 54 -3.90 -7.21 -4.16
CA ALA A 54 -3.93 -8.52 -4.80
C ALA A 54 -4.58 -8.46 -6.19
N ALA A 55 -5.68 -7.73 -6.34
CA ALA A 55 -6.37 -7.56 -7.63
C ALA A 55 -5.50 -6.78 -8.63
N ILE A 56 -4.81 -5.72 -8.18
CA ILE A 56 -3.88 -4.96 -9.02
C ILE A 56 -2.72 -5.85 -9.47
N ASP A 57 -2.13 -6.64 -8.56
CA ASP A 57 -1.02 -7.52 -8.87
C ASP A 57 -1.43 -8.68 -9.81
N ALA A 58 -2.67 -9.20 -9.68
CA ALA A 58 -3.25 -10.17 -10.61
C ALA A 58 -3.41 -9.60 -12.02
N VAL A 59 -4.01 -8.41 -12.15
CA VAL A 59 -4.13 -7.70 -13.43
C VAL A 59 -2.76 -7.41 -14.03
N ARG A 60 -1.81 -6.94 -13.21
CA ARG A 60 -0.43 -6.71 -13.64
C ARG A 60 0.19 -7.97 -14.22
N GLY A 61 0.06 -9.10 -13.54
CA GLY A 61 0.60 -10.38 -14.00
C GLY A 61 0.06 -10.79 -15.36
N LEU A 62 -1.26 -10.73 -15.55
CA LEU A 62 -1.91 -11.06 -16.81
C LEU A 62 -1.52 -10.09 -17.94
N CYS A 63 -1.55 -8.78 -17.67
CA CYS A 63 -1.17 -7.76 -18.63
C CYS A 63 0.27 -7.92 -19.11
N LEU A 64 1.22 -8.21 -18.22
CA LEU A 64 2.62 -8.41 -18.58
C LEU A 64 2.83 -9.71 -19.37
N ALA A 65 2.22 -10.82 -18.91
CA ALA A 65 2.39 -12.13 -19.54
C ALA A 65 1.81 -12.19 -20.96
N HIS A 66 0.75 -11.42 -21.23
CA HIS A 66 0.05 -11.43 -22.51
C HIS A 66 0.18 -10.12 -23.31
N ASN A 67 1.01 -9.19 -22.84
CA ASN A 67 1.23 -7.87 -23.43
C ASN A 67 -0.09 -7.09 -23.71
N LEU A 68 -1.04 -7.14 -22.76
CA LEU A 68 -2.37 -6.52 -22.93
C LEU A 68 -2.37 -5.07 -22.50
N GLY A 69 -2.79 -4.16 -23.38
CA GLY A 69 -3.17 -2.78 -23.08
C GLY A 69 -4.66 -2.61 -22.80
N ALA A 70 -5.05 -1.40 -22.40
CA ALA A 70 -6.46 -1.06 -22.15
C ALA A 70 -7.38 -1.25 -23.37
N SER A 71 -6.84 -1.07 -24.58
CA SER A 71 -7.55 -1.30 -25.84
C SER A 71 -7.85 -2.77 -26.13
N ASP A 72 -7.15 -3.69 -25.46
CA ASP A 72 -7.31 -5.14 -25.68
C ASP A 72 -8.36 -5.75 -24.74
N ILE A 73 -8.74 -5.03 -23.69
CA ILE A 73 -9.58 -5.53 -22.60
C ILE A 73 -11.04 -5.20 -22.86
N ALA A 74 -11.85 -6.24 -23.00
CA ALA A 74 -13.31 -6.14 -23.08
C ALA A 74 -13.91 -6.02 -21.67
N HIS A 75 -13.45 -6.86 -20.73
CA HIS A 75 -13.99 -6.91 -19.36
C HIS A 75 -12.96 -7.44 -18.36
N VAL A 76 -13.04 -6.97 -17.11
CA VAL A 76 -12.27 -7.48 -15.97
C VAL A 76 -13.23 -7.83 -14.84
N GLN A 77 -13.27 -9.11 -14.47
CA GLN A 77 -13.94 -9.58 -13.28
C GLN A 77 -12.92 -9.72 -12.16
N VAL A 78 -13.13 -9.01 -11.05
CA VAL A 78 -12.34 -9.17 -9.81
C VAL A 78 -13.15 -9.93 -8.78
N ASN A 79 -12.60 -11.04 -8.30
CA ASN A 79 -13.18 -11.85 -7.22
C ASN A 79 -12.34 -11.65 -5.96
N SER A 80 -12.96 -11.27 -4.84
CA SER A 80 -12.25 -10.98 -3.59
C SER A 80 -13.10 -11.29 -2.36
N PHE A 81 -12.63 -10.95 -1.17
CA PHE A 81 -13.36 -11.10 0.10
C PHE A 81 -14.35 -9.95 0.35
N HIS A 82 -15.33 -10.17 1.23
CA HIS A 82 -16.44 -9.24 1.54
C HIS A 82 -16.01 -7.76 1.65
N TYR A 83 -15.04 -7.47 2.52
CA TYR A 83 -14.64 -6.10 2.80
C TYR A 83 -13.96 -5.40 1.60
N ALA A 84 -13.28 -6.15 0.72
CA ALA A 84 -12.70 -5.60 -0.50
C ALA A 84 -13.78 -5.29 -1.56
N ALA A 85 -14.82 -6.12 -1.63
CA ALA A 85 -15.93 -5.97 -2.56
C ALA A 85 -16.92 -4.86 -2.18
N THR A 86 -16.95 -4.47 -0.90
CA THR A 86 -17.82 -3.40 -0.34
C THR A 86 -17.13 -2.04 -0.22
N LEU A 87 -15.90 -1.93 -0.74
CA LEU A 87 -15.19 -0.66 -0.89
C LEU A 87 -15.96 0.31 -1.79
N PHE A 88 -15.59 1.61 -1.75
CA PHE A 88 -16.24 2.65 -2.53
C PHE A 88 -16.33 2.25 -4.01
N ASP A 89 -17.53 2.30 -4.54
CA ASP A 89 -17.81 1.96 -5.93
C ASP A 89 -18.03 3.21 -6.80
N GLY A 90 -17.52 3.15 -8.03
CA GLY A 90 -17.59 4.26 -8.99
C GLY A 90 -16.34 5.13 -9.02
N MET A 91 -16.40 6.22 -9.78
CA MET A 91 -15.31 7.20 -9.86
C MET A 91 -15.25 8.02 -8.56
N PRO A 92 -14.11 8.06 -7.86
CA PRO A 92 -13.97 8.80 -6.60
C PRO A 92 -13.85 10.31 -6.84
N ASP A 93 -14.46 11.11 -5.97
CA ASP A 93 -14.39 12.59 -5.97
C ASP A 93 -13.43 13.16 -4.92
N THR A 94 -12.83 12.29 -4.10
CA THR A 94 -11.88 12.65 -3.03
C THR A 94 -10.78 11.61 -2.95
N THR A 95 -9.62 12.02 -2.45
CA THR A 95 -8.48 11.11 -2.23
C THR A 95 -8.83 9.96 -1.30
N SER A 96 -9.59 10.21 -0.24
CA SER A 96 -10.04 9.13 0.66
C SER A 96 -10.88 8.09 -0.07
N LYS A 97 -11.85 8.49 -0.91
CA LYS A 97 -12.62 7.53 -1.72
C LYS A 97 -11.74 6.79 -2.72
N ALA A 98 -10.79 7.47 -3.36
CA ALA A 98 -9.84 6.82 -4.28
C ALA A 98 -8.97 5.77 -3.59
N GLN A 99 -8.51 6.06 -2.37
CA GLN A 99 -7.74 5.11 -1.56
C GLN A 99 -8.56 3.88 -1.17
N TYR A 100 -9.88 4.02 -1.04
CA TYR A 100 -10.81 2.94 -0.68
C TYR A 100 -11.70 2.53 -1.85
N SER A 101 -11.20 2.57 -3.09
CA SER A 101 -11.92 2.07 -4.27
C SER A 101 -11.10 1.05 -5.04
N LEU A 102 -11.49 -0.22 -4.94
CA LEU A 102 -10.78 -1.31 -5.60
C LEU A 102 -10.89 -1.22 -7.12
N ARG A 103 -12.10 -0.95 -7.62
CA ARG A 103 -12.38 -0.88 -9.05
C ARG A 103 -11.61 0.25 -9.73
N PHE A 104 -11.60 1.42 -9.11
CA PHE A 104 -10.80 2.57 -9.55
C PHE A 104 -9.30 2.27 -9.56
N ALA A 105 -8.78 1.61 -8.52
CA ALA A 105 -7.36 1.29 -8.45
C ALA A 105 -6.93 0.32 -9.56
N VAL A 106 -7.77 -0.67 -9.89
CA VAL A 106 -7.54 -1.57 -11.03
C VAL A 106 -7.59 -0.82 -12.36
N ALA A 107 -8.60 0.02 -12.58
CA ALA A 107 -8.71 0.85 -13.79
C ALA A 107 -7.49 1.76 -13.98
N THR A 108 -7.09 2.45 -12.91
CA THR A 108 -5.91 3.33 -12.89
C THR A 108 -4.65 2.56 -13.28
N PHE A 109 -4.46 1.36 -12.73
CA PHE A 109 -3.31 0.53 -13.07
C PHE A 109 -3.31 0.08 -14.54
N ILE A 110 -4.47 -0.30 -15.08
CA ILE A 110 -4.59 -0.72 -16.49
C ILE A 110 -4.19 0.43 -17.44
N ILE A 111 -4.66 1.64 -17.15
CA ILE A 111 -4.40 2.83 -17.97
C ILE A 111 -2.95 3.31 -17.84
N HIS A 112 -2.46 3.45 -16.62
CA HIS A 112 -1.19 4.14 -16.35
C HIS A 112 0.00 3.22 -16.06
N ARG A 113 -0.25 1.91 -15.88
CA ARG A 113 0.73 0.88 -15.46
C ARG A 113 1.39 1.13 -14.09
N ARG A 114 0.93 2.16 -13.38
CA ARG A 114 1.33 2.52 -12.01
C ARG A 114 0.21 3.31 -11.34
N ILE A 115 0.33 3.49 -10.02
CA ILE A 115 -0.59 4.32 -9.24
C ILE A 115 0.25 5.27 -8.39
N GLY A 116 0.34 6.54 -8.80
CA GLY A 116 0.98 7.61 -8.04
C GLY A 116 -0.02 8.53 -7.34
N LEU A 117 0.49 9.57 -6.67
CA LEU A 117 -0.32 10.54 -5.93
C LEU A 117 -1.24 11.34 -6.86
N GLU A 118 -0.72 11.72 -8.02
CA GLU A 118 -1.41 12.46 -9.07
C GLU A 118 -2.64 11.72 -9.64
N HIS A 119 -2.67 10.39 -9.57
CA HIS A 119 -3.83 9.61 -9.99
C HIS A 119 -4.93 9.59 -8.91
N ILE A 120 -4.57 9.66 -7.63
CA ILE A 120 -5.51 9.53 -6.50
C ILE A 120 -5.88 10.88 -5.87
N SER A 121 -5.57 11.99 -6.54
CA SER A 121 -5.83 13.34 -6.03
C SER A 121 -6.02 14.33 -7.18
N GLY A 122 -6.62 15.49 -6.88
CA GLY A 122 -6.77 16.59 -7.84
C GLY A 122 -7.37 16.14 -9.17
N ALA A 123 -6.67 16.47 -10.27
CA ALA A 123 -7.12 16.18 -11.63
C ALA A 123 -7.21 14.68 -11.96
N GLY A 124 -6.44 13.81 -11.28
CA GLY A 124 -6.50 12.36 -11.51
C GLY A 124 -7.86 11.74 -11.18
N LEU A 125 -8.63 12.38 -10.32
CA LEU A 125 -10.00 11.98 -9.97
C LEU A 125 -11.02 12.26 -11.09
N ALA A 126 -10.61 12.97 -12.15
CA ALA A 126 -11.42 13.28 -13.31
C ALA A 126 -10.84 12.68 -14.61
N ASP A 127 -9.93 11.71 -14.51
CA ASP A 127 -9.33 11.06 -15.67
C ASP A 127 -10.38 10.26 -16.47
N ALA A 128 -10.69 10.73 -17.68
CA ALA A 128 -11.70 10.14 -18.55
C ALA A 128 -11.34 8.73 -19.02
N ALA A 129 -10.06 8.42 -19.20
CA ALA A 129 -9.62 7.08 -19.61
C ALA A 129 -9.78 6.08 -18.47
N VAL A 130 -9.52 6.51 -17.23
CA VAL A 130 -9.78 5.70 -16.04
C VAL A 130 -11.28 5.51 -15.82
N ALA A 131 -12.09 6.56 -15.99
CA ALA A 131 -13.54 6.48 -15.88
C ALA A 131 -14.15 5.52 -16.90
N ASP A 132 -13.67 5.55 -18.15
CA ASP A 132 -14.10 4.61 -19.20
C ASP A 132 -13.71 3.17 -18.86
N MET A 133 -12.45 2.91 -18.49
CA MET A 133 -12.00 1.58 -18.11
C MET A 133 -12.76 1.03 -16.91
N LEU A 134 -13.11 1.88 -15.93
CA LEU A 134 -13.87 1.52 -14.75
C LEU A 134 -15.23 0.89 -15.10
N THR A 135 -15.86 1.29 -16.21
CA THR A 135 -17.15 0.72 -16.66
C THR A 135 -17.05 -0.75 -17.06
N ARG A 136 -15.85 -1.22 -17.44
CA ARG A 136 -15.56 -2.59 -17.88
C ARG A 136 -15.04 -3.48 -16.76
N ILE A 137 -15.16 -3.03 -15.51
CA ILE A 137 -14.67 -3.76 -14.35
C ILE A 137 -15.84 -4.06 -13.42
N THR A 138 -15.93 -5.29 -12.98
CA THR A 138 -16.85 -5.74 -11.92
C THR A 138 -16.06 -6.31 -10.77
N VAL A 139 -16.57 -6.10 -9.55
CA VAL A 139 -15.99 -6.63 -8.32
C VAL A 139 -17.06 -7.48 -7.64
N THR A 140 -16.70 -8.68 -7.22
CA THR A 140 -17.63 -9.59 -6.56
C THR A 140 -16.97 -10.26 -5.37
N GLU A 141 -17.76 -10.46 -4.32
CA GLU A 141 -17.34 -11.29 -3.20
C GLU A 141 -17.31 -12.78 -3.60
N THR A 142 -16.34 -13.52 -3.12
CA THR A 142 -16.29 -14.98 -3.24
C THR A 142 -16.02 -15.59 -1.88
N GLU A 143 -16.88 -16.55 -1.49
CA GLU A 143 -16.87 -17.19 -0.16
C GLU A 143 -15.48 -17.75 0.20
N ARG A 144 -14.80 -18.37 -0.76
CA ARG A 144 -13.45 -18.93 -0.57
C ARG A 144 -12.41 -17.88 -0.14
N HIS A 145 -12.51 -16.65 -0.62
CA HIS A 145 -11.63 -15.56 -0.19
C HIS A 145 -12.05 -15.00 1.17
N SER A 146 -13.37 -14.84 1.39
CA SER A 146 -13.92 -14.40 2.68
C SER A 146 -13.55 -15.37 3.83
N ALA A 147 -13.60 -16.68 3.60
CA ALA A 147 -13.26 -17.71 4.59
C ALA A 147 -11.78 -17.71 5.01
N ARG A 148 -10.89 -17.10 4.21
CA ARG A 148 -9.45 -17.03 4.47
C ARG A 148 -9.01 -15.66 5.02
N PHE A 149 -9.92 -14.70 5.12
CA PHE A 149 -9.66 -13.42 5.76
C PHE A 149 -9.80 -13.56 7.29
N PRO A 150 -8.97 -12.90 8.12
CA PRO A 150 -7.90 -11.96 7.77
C PRO A 150 -6.51 -12.59 7.59
N ALA A 151 -6.39 -13.93 7.65
CA ALA A 151 -5.10 -14.63 7.54
C ALA A 151 -4.36 -14.27 6.25
N GLY A 152 -5.10 -13.96 5.18
CA GLY A 152 -4.55 -13.21 4.06
C GLY A 152 -5.64 -12.49 3.28
N ARG A 153 -5.18 -11.76 2.26
CA ARG A 153 -5.99 -10.82 1.48
C ARG A 153 -5.83 -11.18 0.01
N TRP A 154 -6.51 -12.24 -0.38
CA TRP A 154 -6.43 -12.79 -1.73
C TRP A 154 -7.48 -12.19 -2.65
N ALA A 155 -7.16 -12.21 -3.94
CA ALA A 155 -8.10 -11.98 -5.01
C ALA A 155 -7.70 -12.86 -6.20
N ASP A 156 -8.65 -13.15 -7.07
CA ASP A 156 -8.39 -13.64 -8.42
C ASP A 156 -9.07 -12.74 -9.44
N VAL A 157 -8.52 -12.71 -10.65
CA VAL A 157 -8.99 -11.87 -11.74
C VAL A 157 -9.17 -12.71 -12.99
N VAL A 158 -10.28 -12.45 -13.68
CA VAL A 158 -10.54 -12.94 -15.03
C VAL A 158 -10.61 -11.75 -15.99
N ILE A 159 -9.77 -11.75 -17.01
CA ILE A 159 -9.77 -10.77 -18.09
C ILE A 159 -10.35 -11.42 -19.33
N THR A 160 -11.42 -10.84 -19.87
CA THR A 160 -11.91 -11.13 -21.21
C THR A 160 -11.37 -10.08 -22.16
N THR A 161 -10.69 -10.51 -23.22
CA THR A 161 -10.12 -9.62 -24.24
C THR A 161 -11.09 -9.38 -25.40
N ASN A 162 -10.87 -8.32 -26.17
CA ASN A 162 -11.69 -7.98 -27.35
C ASN A 162 -11.57 -9.01 -28.49
N ASP A 163 -10.52 -9.84 -28.49
CA ASP A 163 -10.36 -10.97 -29.41
C ASP A 163 -10.99 -12.28 -28.89
N GLY A 164 -11.68 -12.23 -27.75
CA GLY A 164 -12.44 -13.35 -27.19
C GLY A 164 -11.67 -14.30 -26.27
N ARG A 165 -10.37 -14.07 -26.01
CA ARG A 165 -9.62 -14.85 -25.02
C ARG A 165 -10.12 -14.56 -23.60
N VAL A 166 -10.04 -15.58 -22.75
CA VAL A 166 -10.32 -15.49 -21.32
C VAL A 166 -9.06 -15.90 -20.56
N LEU A 167 -8.54 -14.97 -19.77
CA LEU A 167 -7.27 -15.10 -19.06
C LEU A 167 -7.54 -15.04 -17.56
N MET A 168 -6.99 -15.99 -16.80
CA MET A 168 -7.26 -16.15 -15.37
C MET A 168 -5.96 -16.08 -14.57
N SER A 169 -5.92 -15.27 -13.52
CA SER A 169 -4.72 -15.14 -12.68
C SER A 169 -4.54 -16.30 -11.70
N GLY A 170 -5.63 -17.00 -11.35
CA GLY A 170 -5.69 -17.78 -10.13
C GLY A 170 -5.59 -16.89 -8.87
N ASP A 171 -5.39 -17.52 -7.71
CA ASP A 171 -5.22 -16.80 -6.45
C ASP A 171 -3.94 -16.00 -6.43
N VAL A 172 -4.08 -14.70 -6.19
CA VAL A 172 -2.95 -13.80 -5.97
C VAL A 172 -3.02 -13.26 -4.56
N HIS A 173 -1.87 -13.28 -3.89
CA HIS A 173 -1.65 -12.57 -2.64
C HIS A 173 -0.95 -11.24 -2.91
N ALA A 174 -1.27 -10.19 -2.17
CA ALA A 174 -0.67 -8.88 -2.34
C ALA A 174 0.84 -8.89 -2.05
N ARG A 175 1.65 -8.28 -2.94
CA ARG A 175 3.09 -8.11 -2.72
C ARG A 175 3.42 -7.14 -1.59
N GLY A 176 4.69 -7.13 -1.21
CA GLY A 176 5.30 -6.25 -0.22
C GLY A 176 5.24 -6.75 1.22
N GLY A 177 4.52 -7.85 1.49
CA GLY A 177 4.60 -8.57 2.77
C GLY A 177 5.72 -9.61 2.80
N PRO A 178 5.91 -10.32 3.91
CA PRO A 178 6.99 -11.31 4.07
C PRO A 178 6.99 -12.42 3.03
N GLU A 179 5.83 -12.78 2.48
CA GLU A 179 5.69 -13.84 1.47
C GLU A 179 6.16 -13.40 0.08
N ALA A 180 6.19 -12.09 -0.17
CA ALA A 180 6.59 -11.51 -1.45
C ALA A 180 7.15 -10.08 -1.24
N PRO A 181 8.30 -9.92 -0.58
CA PRO A 181 8.81 -8.62 -0.15
C PRO A 181 9.17 -7.73 -1.35
N MET A 182 9.10 -6.42 -1.16
CA MET A 182 9.67 -5.47 -2.12
C MET A 182 11.20 -5.52 -2.04
N THR A 183 11.88 -5.39 -3.18
CA THR A 183 13.34 -5.29 -3.16
C THR A 183 13.76 -3.95 -2.55
N TRP A 184 14.97 -3.87 -2.00
CA TRP A 184 15.54 -2.60 -1.54
C TRP A 184 15.61 -1.56 -2.66
N HIS A 185 15.81 -1.99 -3.90
CA HIS A 185 15.75 -1.10 -5.06
C HIS A 185 14.35 -0.48 -5.20
N ASP A 186 13.29 -1.30 -5.14
CA ASP A 186 11.90 -0.83 -5.26
C ASP A 186 11.51 0.10 -4.11
N VAL A 187 11.93 -0.21 -2.88
CA VAL A 187 11.64 0.64 -1.71
C VAL A 187 12.31 2.01 -1.85
N LYS A 188 13.57 2.06 -2.29
CA LYS A 188 14.29 3.32 -2.53
C LYS A 188 13.67 4.10 -3.69
N ALA A 189 13.37 3.43 -4.80
CA ALA A 189 12.74 4.05 -5.96
C ALA A 189 11.39 4.66 -5.61
N LYS A 190 10.56 3.90 -4.87
CA LYS A 190 9.29 4.40 -4.33
C LYS A 190 9.52 5.60 -3.42
N TYR A 191 10.43 5.54 -2.44
CA TYR A 191 10.69 6.70 -1.58
C TYR A 191 11.02 7.95 -2.41
N MET A 192 11.88 7.82 -3.43
CA MET A 192 12.25 8.94 -4.30
C MET A 192 11.06 9.46 -5.12
N GLU A 193 10.21 8.59 -5.65
CA GLU A 193 9.01 8.95 -6.41
C GLU A 193 8.07 9.86 -5.58
N PHE A 194 7.90 9.58 -4.30
CA PHE A 194 7.01 10.35 -3.42
C PHE A 194 7.70 11.56 -2.78
N ALA A 195 8.99 11.46 -2.43
CA ALA A 195 9.70 12.50 -1.70
C ALA A 195 10.29 13.59 -2.60
N ALA A 196 10.86 13.22 -3.75
CA ALA A 196 11.56 14.18 -4.62
C ALA A 196 10.67 15.31 -5.15
N PRO A 197 9.39 15.10 -5.54
CA PRO A 197 8.53 16.19 -5.99
C PRO A 197 8.25 17.26 -4.93
N VAL A 198 8.38 16.93 -3.65
CA VAL A 198 8.10 17.83 -2.52
C VAL A 198 9.37 18.42 -1.91
N LEU A 199 10.42 17.60 -1.77
CA LEU A 199 11.64 17.96 -1.07
C LEU A 199 12.79 18.37 -2.01
N GLY A 200 12.65 18.09 -3.31
CA GLY A 200 13.74 18.12 -4.27
C GLY A 200 14.61 16.85 -4.23
N SER A 201 15.12 16.43 -5.40
CA SER A 201 15.85 15.15 -5.55
C SER A 201 17.08 15.03 -4.65
N GLY A 202 17.84 16.13 -4.47
CA GLY A 202 19.05 16.13 -3.65
C GLY A 202 18.76 15.88 -2.17
N ARG A 203 17.79 16.62 -1.61
CA ARG A 203 17.40 16.47 -0.21
C ARG A 203 16.74 15.13 0.07
N ALA A 204 15.87 14.66 -0.82
CA ALA A 204 15.28 13.33 -0.71
C ALA A 204 16.37 12.24 -0.69
N ALA A 205 17.35 12.29 -1.60
CA ALA A 205 18.46 11.33 -1.61
C ALA A 205 19.27 11.39 -0.31
N ALA A 206 19.59 12.59 0.19
CA ALA A 206 20.32 12.75 1.45
C ALA A 206 19.55 12.16 2.65
N ILE A 207 18.24 12.38 2.75
CA ILE A 207 17.40 11.80 3.81
C ILE A 207 17.40 10.27 3.71
N ARG A 208 17.20 9.73 2.50
CA ARG A 208 17.25 8.27 2.27
C ARG A 208 18.57 7.69 2.75
N ASP A 209 19.69 8.28 2.36
CA ASP A 209 21.01 7.77 2.67
C ASP A 209 21.31 7.87 4.17
N ALA A 210 20.95 8.99 4.82
CA ALA A 210 21.08 9.16 6.27
C ALA A 210 20.21 8.18 7.08
N VAL A 211 18.99 7.87 6.61
CA VAL A 211 18.13 6.85 7.26
C VAL A 211 18.73 5.45 7.12
N LEU A 212 19.28 5.12 5.94
CA LEU A 212 19.84 3.80 5.66
C LEU A 212 21.19 3.55 6.35
N SER A 213 21.86 4.58 6.86
CA SER A 213 23.11 4.46 7.62
C SER A 213 22.89 4.50 9.13
N LEU A 214 21.65 4.58 9.64
CA LEU A 214 21.39 4.77 11.08
C LEU A 214 21.90 3.63 11.98
N ASP A 215 22.13 2.45 11.43
CA ASP A 215 22.72 1.30 12.12
C ASP A 215 24.27 1.31 12.12
N ASP A 216 24.90 2.24 11.39
CA ASP A 216 26.33 2.45 11.43
C ASP A 216 26.77 3.06 12.77
N ARG A 217 27.91 2.60 13.29
CA ARG A 217 28.45 2.98 14.61
C ARG A 217 28.62 4.49 14.80
N ASP A 218 28.99 5.19 13.74
CA ASP A 218 29.34 6.62 13.79
C ASP A 218 28.17 7.54 13.40
N SER A 219 27.03 6.96 12.96
CA SER A 219 25.85 7.73 12.56
C SER A 219 25.21 8.43 13.75
N ARG A 220 24.83 9.70 13.56
CA ARG A 220 24.12 10.49 14.56
C ARG A 220 22.73 10.83 14.08
N PHE A 221 21.75 10.71 14.98
CA PHE A 221 20.39 11.16 14.69
C PHE A 221 20.33 12.65 14.29
N SER A 222 21.28 13.47 14.77
CA SER A 222 21.41 14.88 14.38
C SER A 222 21.55 15.07 12.87
N ASP A 223 22.26 14.16 12.20
CA ASP A 223 22.61 14.27 10.78
C ASP A 223 21.36 14.08 9.91
N LEU A 224 20.44 13.21 10.34
CA LEU A 224 19.11 13.09 9.77
C LEU A 224 18.21 14.28 10.16
N SER A 225 18.25 14.72 11.41
CA SER A 225 17.33 15.74 11.92
C SER A 225 17.46 17.09 11.19
N ALA A 226 18.68 17.50 10.82
CA ALA A 226 18.91 18.71 10.03
C ALA A 226 18.19 18.62 8.67
N LEU A 227 18.30 17.46 8.02
CA LEU A 227 17.63 17.19 6.75
C LEU A 227 16.11 17.11 6.86
N LEU A 228 15.53 16.92 8.05
CA LEU A 228 14.08 16.85 8.26
C LEU A 228 13.48 18.21 8.66
N TYR A 229 14.20 19.02 9.43
CA TYR A 229 13.65 20.25 10.01
C TYR A 229 13.84 21.51 9.18
N ASP A 230 14.82 21.53 8.27
CA ASP A 230 15.01 22.69 7.41
C ASP A 230 13.81 22.90 6.47
N PRO A 231 13.44 24.13 6.09
CA PRO A 231 12.41 24.34 5.07
C PRO A 231 12.85 23.76 3.71
N PRO A 232 11.95 23.23 2.87
CA PRO A 232 12.29 22.80 1.52
C PRO A 232 12.91 23.97 0.74
N THR A 233 14.02 23.76 0.05
CA THR A 233 14.55 24.75 -0.90
C THR A 233 13.62 24.78 -2.11
N VAL A 234 12.74 25.77 -2.19
CA VAL A 234 11.89 25.99 -3.36
C VAL A 234 12.79 26.50 -4.49
N SER A 235 13.11 25.64 -5.46
CA SER A 235 13.63 26.11 -6.74
C SER A 235 12.53 26.90 -7.44
N SER A 236 12.86 28.13 -7.85
CA SER A 236 12.00 29.00 -8.66
C SER A 236 11.87 28.51 -10.09
#